data_AF-X1GN55-F1
#
_entry.id   AF-X1GN55-F1
#
_cell.length_a   1.000
_cell.length_b   1.000
_cell.length_c   1.000
_cell.angle_alpha   90.00
_cell.angle_beta   90.00
_cell.angle_gamma   90.00
#
_symmetry.space_group_name_H-M   'P 1'
#
loop_
_entity.id
_entity.type
_entity.pdbx_description
1 polymer ?
#
loop_
_entity_poly.entity_id
_entity_poly.type
_entity_poly.pdbx_seq_one_letter_code
_entity_poly.pdbx_strand_id
1 'polypeptide(L)'
;KDAFFQNSILNLIINNTFFFKLINDDNSNEIVGFIIIIQDREDRVNLINLVISKQYQNKGYGSNLLKYTLNKIKEMNNIEVIVLNVNSKNKVAIGLYQKFGFRIVQKIENYYRQKKSAYLMILNI
;
A
#
# COMPACT_ATOMS: atom_id res chain seq x y z
N LYS A 1 -6.77 -33.53 5.98
CA LYS A 1 -5.99 -32.41 6.56
C LYS A 1 -5.45 -31.49 5.46
N ASP A 2 -6.14 -30.51 4.90
CA ASP A 2 -7.55 -30.32 4.55
C ASP A 2 -7.53 -29.32 3.39
N ALA A 3 -7.64 -29.82 2.16
CA ALA A 3 -7.62 -28.99 0.95
C ALA A 3 -8.73 -27.93 0.97
N PHE A 4 -9.86 -28.22 1.62
CA PHE A 4 -10.95 -27.28 1.85
C PHE A 4 -10.50 -26.06 2.68
N PHE A 5 -9.84 -26.29 3.82
CA PHE A 5 -9.34 -25.21 4.69
C PHE A 5 -8.27 -24.37 3.99
N GLN A 6 -7.36 -25.01 3.25
CA GLN A 6 -6.37 -24.30 2.42
C GLN A 6 -7.04 -23.45 1.34
N ASN A 7 -8.07 -23.97 0.67
CA ASN A 7 -8.82 -23.23 -0.35
C ASN A 7 -9.59 -22.05 0.26
N SER A 8 -10.18 -22.20 1.45
CA SER A 8 -10.86 -21.09 2.14
C SER A 8 -9.89 -19.96 2.51
N ILE A 9 -8.72 -20.29 3.06
CA ILE A 9 -7.68 -19.29 3.35
C ILE A 9 -7.21 -18.61 2.07
N LEU A 10 -6.96 -19.39 1.01
CA LEU A 10 -6.51 -18.86 -0.26
C LEU A 10 -7.53 -17.90 -0.87
N ASN A 11 -8.82 -18.27 -0.84
CA ASN A 11 -9.91 -17.41 -1.30
C ASN A 11 -10.01 -16.12 -0.48
N LEU A 12 -9.85 -16.19 0.84
CA LEU A 12 -9.82 -14.99 1.67
C LEU A 12 -8.64 -14.08 1.32
N ILE A 13 -7.46 -14.64 1.08
CA ILE A 13 -6.28 -13.85 0.67
C ILE A 13 -6.54 -13.21 -0.70
N ILE A 14 -6.99 -13.98 -1.68
CA ILE A 14 -7.23 -13.51 -3.06
C ILE A 14 -8.29 -12.42 -3.09
N ASN A 15 -9.41 -12.60 -2.39
CA ASN A 15 -10.53 -11.67 -2.45
C ASN A 15 -10.26 -10.36 -1.71
N ASN A 16 -9.33 -10.36 -0.75
CA ASN A 16 -9.00 -9.17 0.04
C ASN A 16 -7.69 -8.50 -0.40
N THR A 17 -6.97 -9.05 -1.37
CA THR A 17 -5.68 -8.50 -1.83
C THR A 17 -5.83 -7.89 -3.22
N PHE A 18 -5.47 -6.62 -3.35
CA PHE A 18 -5.44 -5.95 -4.65
C PHE A 18 -4.01 -5.60 -5.02
N PHE A 19 -3.63 -5.94 -6.25
CA PHE A 19 -2.36 -5.64 -6.86
C PHE A 19 -2.57 -4.70 -8.04
N PHE A 20 -2.18 -3.44 -7.90
CA PHE A 20 -2.20 -2.48 -9.00
C PHE A 20 -0.78 -2.28 -9.52
N LYS A 21 -0.61 -2.35 -10.83
CA LYS A 21 0.65 -2.08 -11.53
C LYS A 21 0.53 -0.83 -12.38
N LEU A 22 1.64 -0.11 -12.48
CA LEU A 22 1.82 0.95 -13.46
C LEU A 22 2.70 0.41 -14.58
N ILE A 23 2.27 0.58 -15.83
CA ILE A 23 2.93 0.07 -17.03
C ILE A 23 3.39 1.26 -17.88
N ASN A 24 4.55 1.16 -18.52
CA ASN A 24 5.01 2.13 -19.50
C ASN A 24 4.29 1.93 -20.84
N ASP A 25 3.80 3.02 -21.44
CA ASP A 25 2.98 3.01 -22.66
C ASP A 25 3.82 2.94 -23.95
N ASP A 26 5.15 2.88 -23.84
CA ASP A 26 6.08 2.91 -24.98
C ASP A 26 6.20 1.56 -25.73
N ASN A 27 5.12 0.78 -25.84
CA ASN A 27 5.06 -0.57 -26.43
C ASN A 27 5.92 -1.65 -25.76
N SER A 28 6.63 -1.35 -24.68
CA SER A 28 7.50 -2.31 -23.96
C SER A 28 6.75 -3.18 -22.95
N ASN A 29 5.51 -2.81 -22.59
CA ASN A 29 4.75 -3.40 -21.48
C ASN A 29 5.56 -3.49 -20.16
N GLU A 30 6.54 -2.60 -19.98
CA GLU A 30 7.42 -2.59 -18.81
C GLU A 30 6.65 -2.16 -17.56
N ILE A 31 6.74 -2.95 -16.49
CA ILE A 31 6.18 -2.56 -15.19
C ILE A 31 7.11 -1.54 -14.53
N VAL A 32 6.65 -0.29 -14.44
CA VAL A 32 7.42 0.81 -13.85
C VAL A 32 7.23 0.92 -12.34
N GLY A 33 6.19 0.31 -11.81
CA GLY A 33 5.89 0.30 -10.39
C GLY A 33 4.63 -0.48 -10.04
N PHE A 34 4.42 -0.70 -8.74
CA PHE A 34 3.25 -1.40 -8.24
C PHE A 34 2.89 -0.93 -6.82
N ILE A 35 1.66 -1.25 -6.43
CA ILE A 35 1.12 -1.05 -5.10
C ILE A 35 0.28 -2.27 -4.71
N ILE A 36 0.46 -2.73 -3.48
CA ILE A 36 -0.28 -3.85 -2.89
C ILE A 36 -1.07 -3.32 -1.70
N ILE A 37 -2.36 -3.59 -1.70
CA ILE A 37 -3.24 -3.33 -0.57
C ILE A 37 -3.94 -4.62 -0.14
N ILE A 38 -4.22 -4.73 1.15
CA ILE A 38 -4.98 -5.84 1.73
C ILE A 38 -6.10 -5.26 2.59
N GLN A 39 -7.34 -5.66 2.35
CA GLN A 39 -8.43 -5.46 3.29
C GLN A 39 -8.28 -6.47 4.43
N ASP A 40 -7.58 -6.07 5.48
CA ASP A 40 -7.26 -6.96 6.60
C ASP A 40 -8.29 -6.91 7.74
N ARG A 41 -9.28 -6.01 7.63
CA ARG A 41 -10.54 -5.98 8.38
C ARG A 41 -11.67 -5.45 7.50
N GLU A 42 -12.91 -5.67 7.91
CA GLU A 42 -14.09 -5.15 7.21
C GLU A 42 -14.01 -3.65 6.96
N ASP A 43 -13.54 -2.89 7.96
CA ASP A 43 -13.49 -1.42 7.99
C ASP A 43 -12.13 -0.81 7.61
N ARG A 44 -11.13 -1.65 7.28
CA ARG A 44 -9.74 -1.22 7.14
C ARG A 44 -9.02 -1.82 5.94
N VAL A 45 -8.31 -0.97 5.22
CA VAL A 45 -7.33 -1.36 4.22
C VAL A 45 -5.91 -1.05 4.70
N ASN A 46 -5.01 -1.99 4.49
CA ASN A 46 -3.58 -1.87 4.78
C ASN A 46 -2.79 -1.76 3.48
N LEU A 47 -2.08 -0.65 3.29
CA LEU A 47 -1.18 -0.44 2.17
C LEU A 47 0.19 -1.05 2.52
N ILE A 48 0.48 -2.19 1.89
CA ILE A 48 1.63 -3.04 2.22
C ILE A 48 2.89 -2.56 1.49
N ASN A 49 2.77 -2.30 0.19
CA ASN A 49 3.89 -1.88 -0.64
C ASN A 49 3.44 -0.79 -1.60
N LEU A 50 4.28 0.23 -1.80
CA LEU A 50 4.24 1.14 -2.94
C LEU A 50 5.68 1.30 -3.43
N VAL A 51 5.95 0.82 -4.63
CA VAL A 51 7.30 0.77 -5.20
C VAL A 51 7.28 1.30 -6.62
N ILE A 52 8.16 2.25 -6.91
CA ILE A 52 8.43 2.75 -8.26
C ILE A 52 9.90 2.41 -8.57
N SER A 53 10.17 1.86 -9.75
CA SER A 53 11.53 1.57 -10.19
C SER A 53 12.37 2.84 -10.23
N LYS A 54 13.66 2.75 -9.86
CA LYS A 54 14.54 3.90 -9.60
C LYS A 54 14.60 4.91 -10.76
N GLN A 55 14.66 4.43 -12.00
CA GLN A 55 14.70 5.27 -13.21
C GLN A 55 13.40 6.04 -13.49
N TYR A 56 12.31 5.66 -12.81
CA TYR A 56 10.99 6.27 -12.91
C TYR A 56 10.62 7.09 -11.66
N GLN A 57 11.46 7.15 -10.63
CA GLN A 57 11.20 7.96 -9.44
C GLN A 57 11.30 9.47 -9.72
N ASN A 58 10.71 10.29 -8.83
CA ASN A 58 10.68 11.75 -8.92
C ASN A 58 9.94 12.35 -10.15
N LYS A 59 9.19 11.53 -10.89
CA LYS A 59 8.37 11.92 -12.06
C LYS A 59 6.86 11.95 -11.78
N GLY A 60 6.46 11.85 -10.51
CA GLY A 60 5.04 11.86 -10.10
C GLY A 60 4.32 10.50 -10.13
N TYR A 61 4.93 9.44 -10.67
CA TYR A 61 4.29 8.12 -10.76
C TYR A 61 3.85 7.52 -9.43
N GLY A 62 4.64 7.69 -8.36
CA GLY A 62 4.23 7.24 -7.03
C GLY A 62 2.97 7.95 -6.51
N SER A 63 2.84 9.24 -6.80
CA SER A 63 1.64 10.01 -6.47
C SER A 63 0.44 9.59 -7.31
N ASN A 64 0.63 9.37 -8.61
CA ASN A 64 -0.46 8.94 -9.50
C ASN A 64 -0.98 7.56 -9.11
N LEU A 65 -0.08 6.62 -8.85
CA LEU A 65 -0.43 5.26 -8.43
C LEU A 65 -1.15 5.27 -7.08
N LEU A 66 -0.64 6.02 -6.10
CA LEU A 66 -1.31 6.17 -4.80
C LEU A 66 -2.70 6.82 -4.95
N LYS A 67 -2.83 7.90 -5.74
CA LYS A 67 -4.12 8.56 -6.00
C LYS A 67 -5.14 7.58 -6.59
N TYR A 68 -4.74 6.82 -7.60
CA TYR A 68 -5.58 5.80 -8.21
C TYR A 68 -6.04 4.77 -7.18
N THR A 69 -5.11 4.24 -6.38
CA THR A 69 -5.44 3.25 -5.35
C THR A 69 -6.36 3.79 -4.28
N LEU A 70 -6.16 5.04 -3.81
CA LEU A 70 -7.05 5.66 -2.83
C LEU A 70 -8.48 5.83 -3.38
N ASN A 71 -8.61 6.20 -4.66
CA ASN A 71 -9.93 6.27 -5.30
C ASN A 71 -10.59 4.88 -5.37
N LYS A 72 -9.81 3.83 -5.68
CA LYS A 72 -10.33 2.45 -5.65
C LYS A 72 -10.74 1.97 -4.28
N ILE A 73 -10.00 2.34 -3.22
CA ILE A 73 -10.39 2.01 -1.85
C ILE A 73 -11.70 2.72 -1.47
N LYS A 74 -11.90 3.98 -1.89
CA LYS A 74 -13.15 4.72 -1.64
C LYS A 74 -14.36 4.15 -2.38
N GLU A 75 -14.16 3.35 -3.43
CA GLU A 75 -15.22 2.60 -4.12
C GLU A 75 -15.59 1.30 -3.37
N MET A 76 -14.77 0.85 -2.40
CA MET A 76 -15.04 -0.33 -1.60
C MET A 76 -16.06 -0.01 -0.51
N ASN A 77 -16.94 -0.97 -0.21
CA ASN A 77 -17.93 -0.79 0.86
C ASN A 77 -17.28 -0.83 2.24
N ASN A 78 -17.82 -0.03 3.16
CA ASN A 78 -17.54 -0.04 4.59
C ASN A 78 -16.09 0.28 5.01
N ILE A 79 -15.22 0.78 4.12
CA ILE A 79 -13.87 1.18 4.53
C ILE A 79 -13.90 2.56 5.19
N GLU A 80 -13.45 2.63 6.43
CA GLU A 80 -13.36 3.88 7.21
C GLU A 80 -11.92 4.38 7.34
N VAL A 81 -10.94 3.47 7.27
CA VAL A 81 -9.54 3.81 7.53
C VAL A 81 -8.57 3.04 6.64
N ILE A 82 -7.57 3.77 6.15
CA ILE A 82 -6.43 3.24 5.42
C ILE A 82 -5.20 3.38 6.31
N VAL A 83 -4.45 2.29 6.50
CA VAL A 83 -3.24 2.26 7.32
C VAL A 83 -2.02 1.86 6.51
N LEU A 84 -0.85 2.33 6.93
CA LEU A 84 0.43 1.88 6.38
C LEU A 84 1.54 1.96 7.42
N ASN A 85 2.57 1.14 7.24
CA ASN A 85 3.82 1.24 7.98
C ASN A 85 4.93 1.70 7.04
N VAL A 86 5.62 2.78 7.41
CA VAL A 86 6.73 3.34 6.62
C VAL A 86 7.98 3.46 7.48
N ASN A 87 9.15 3.14 6.92
CA ASN A 87 10.42 3.36 7.60
C ASN A 87 10.56 4.82 8.04
N SER A 88 10.84 5.05 9.33
CA SER A 88 10.89 6.39 9.95
C SER A 88 11.95 7.32 9.33
N LYS A 89 12.94 6.75 8.63
CA LYS A 89 13.98 7.46 7.88
C LYS A 89 13.62 7.73 6.41
N ASN A 90 12.55 7.13 5.87
CA ASN A 90 12.14 7.33 4.47
C ASN A 90 11.33 8.62 4.31
N LYS A 91 12.01 9.77 4.33
CA LYS A 91 11.39 11.10 4.27
C LYS A 91 10.57 11.32 2.99
N VAL A 92 11.01 10.74 1.87
CA VAL A 92 10.31 10.83 0.58
C VAL A 92 8.93 10.16 0.66
N ALA A 93 8.87 8.92 1.14
CA ALA A 93 7.60 8.22 1.28
C ALA A 93 6.68 8.88 2.33
N ILE A 94 7.25 9.30 3.46
CA ILE A 94 6.49 10.01 4.50
C ILE A 94 5.85 11.28 3.94
N GLY A 95 6.63 12.12 3.23
CA GLY A 95 6.13 13.34 2.60
C GLY A 95 5.07 13.07 1.53
N LEU A 96 5.24 12.00 0.75
CA LEU A 96 4.21 11.53 -0.19
C LEU A 96 2.90 11.21 0.55
N TYR A 97 2.94 10.38 1.59
CA TYR A 97 1.73 10.00 2.33
C TYR A 97 1.07 11.20 3.02
N GLN A 98 1.86 12.11 3.61
CA GLN A 98 1.34 13.34 4.21
C GLN A 98 0.62 14.24 3.20
N LYS A 99 1.11 14.33 1.96
CA LYS A 99 0.44 15.07 0.86
C LYS A 99 -0.97 14.53 0.56
N PHE A 100 -1.19 13.24 0.80
CA PHE A 100 -2.49 12.57 0.63
C PHE A 100 -3.33 12.53 1.92
N GLY A 101 -2.93 13.26 2.97
CA GLY A 101 -3.68 13.39 4.21
C GLY A 101 -3.38 12.32 5.27
N PHE A 102 -2.41 11.43 5.02
CA PHE A 102 -2.01 10.47 6.05
C PHE A 102 -1.30 11.18 7.21
N ARG A 103 -1.66 10.81 8.43
CA ARG A 103 -1.04 11.31 9.67
C ARG A 103 -0.29 10.20 10.40
N ILE A 104 0.88 10.53 10.94
CA ILE A 104 1.62 9.62 11.84
C ILE A 104 0.84 9.52 13.15
N VAL A 105 0.58 8.28 13.61
CA VAL A 105 -0.12 8.04 14.89
C VAL A 105 0.73 7.30 15.89
N GLN A 106 1.72 6.54 15.42
CA GLN A 106 2.60 5.78 16.29
C GLN A 106 3.97 5.61 15.64
N LYS A 107 5.01 5.61 16.46
CA LYS A 107 6.34 5.13 16.09
C LYS A 107 6.53 3.75 16.69
N ILE A 108 6.90 2.78 15.85
CA ILE A 108 7.14 1.40 16.25
C ILE A 108 8.63 1.14 16.15
N GLU A 109 9.30 0.99 17.29
CA GLU A 109 10.72 0.65 17.34
C GLU A 109 10.97 -0.79 16.89
N ASN A 110 12.12 -1.03 16.27
CA ASN A 110 12.53 -2.38 15.80
C ASN A 110 11.55 -3.08 14.84
N TYR A 111 10.69 -2.34 14.14
CA TYR A 111 9.69 -2.91 13.21
C TYR A 111 10.32 -3.61 12.00
N TYR A 112 11.34 -3.01 11.39
CA TYR A 112 12.05 -3.61 10.26
C TYR A 112 13.35 -4.29 10.73
N ARG A 113 13.86 -5.20 9.90
CA ARG A 113 15.19 -5.82 10.08
C ARG A 113 16.26 -4.74 10.36
N GLN A 114 17.28 -5.11 11.12
CA GLN A 114 18.37 -4.22 11.57
C GLN A 114 17.91 -3.11 12.54
N LYS A 115 16.92 -3.38 13.40
CA LYS A 115 16.46 -2.46 14.44
C LYS A 115 15.97 -1.09 13.89
N LYS A 116 15.42 -1.08 12.68
CA LYS A 116 14.88 0.15 12.06
C LYS A 116 13.43 0.35 12.49
N SER A 117 13.08 1.57 12.90
CA SER A 117 11.70 1.91 13.28
C SER A 117 10.81 2.19 12.07
N ALA A 118 9.51 1.99 12.29
CA ALA A 118 8.44 2.40 11.39
C ALA A 118 7.60 3.50 12.02
N TYR A 119 6.96 4.32 11.18
CA TYR A 119 5.77 5.06 11.54
C TYR A 119 4.55 4.31 11.03
N LEU A 120 3.58 4.09 11.92
CA LEU A 120 2.21 3.78 11.54
C LEU A 120 1.56 5.11 11.13
N MET A 121 1.07 5.16 9.90
CA MET A 121 0.32 6.30 9.39
C MET A 121 -1.09 5.88 9.02
N ILE A 122 -2.06 6.76 9.27
CA ILE A 122 -3.47 6.51 8.99
C ILE A 122 -4.08 7.63 8.16
N LEU A 123 -5.03 7.27 7.31
CA LEU A 123 -5.93 8.16 6.60
C LEU A 123 -7.36 7.68 6.87
N ASN A 124 -8.16 8.54 7.48
CA ASN A 124 -9.60 8.30 7.62
C ASN A 124 -10.27 8.79 6.32
N ILE A 125 -11.20 8.02 5.76
CA ILE A 125 -11.84 8.30 4.46
C ILE A 125 -13.35 8.40 4.56
#